data_AF-A0A094BAQ0-F1
#
_entry.id   AF-A0A094BAQ0-F1
#
_cell.length_a   1.000
_cell.length_b   1.000
_cell.length_c   1.000
_cell.angle_alpha   90.00
_cell.angle_beta   90.00
_cell.angle_gamma   90.00
#
_symmetry.space_group_name_H-M   'P 1'
#
loop_
_entity.id
_entity.type
_entity.pdbx_description
1 polymer ?
#
loop_
_entity_poly.entity_id
_entity_poly.type
_entity_poly.pdbx_seq_one_letter_code
_entity_poly.pdbx_strand_id
1 'polypeptide(L)'
;MLTLPADYEDMEKSDKDRVADQIERSLVQLFYEMETKKQNPLLVKVKDTPRGITRRRTVKFAEDTWDEDIIPFRQCLINLERHWDEMGFSVPCPIHFSEEDIQSHMRDGEGWNDQADFWDGLEGFVARDGWTSNETYEEALKMFAGLREEGLEQMAGEEGRF
;
A
#
# COMPACT_ATOMS: atom_id res chain seq x y z
N MET A 1 13.31 15.72 6.92
CA MET A 1 14.50 15.79 6.04
C MET A 1 15.42 14.68 6.47
N LEU A 2 15.78 13.77 5.56
CA LEU A 2 16.73 12.71 5.87
C LEU A 2 18.15 13.28 5.80
N THR A 3 19.07 12.64 6.52
CA THR A 3 20.50 12.96 6.50
C THR A 3 21.28 11.71 6.13
N LEU A 4 22.50 11.90 5.64
CA LEU A 4 23.39 10.77 5.38
C LEU A 4 23.61 9.98 6.68
N PRO A 5 23.50 8.65 6.63
CA PRO A 5 23.84 7.80 7.76
C PRO A 5 25.36 7.81 8.00
N ALA A 6 25.78 7.52 9.23
CA ALA A 6 27.19 7.66 9.64
C ALA A 6 28.13 6.69 8.91
N ASP A 7 27.61 5.55 8.49
CA ASP A 7 28.28 4.48 7.74
C ASP A 7 28.15 4.64 6.22
N TYR A 8 27.62 5.77 5.72
CA TYR A 8 27.36 5.96 4.29
C TYR A 8 28.57 5.65 3.42
N GLU A 9 29.76 6.10 3.82
CA GLU A 9 31.00 5.92 3.06
C GLU A 9 31.44 4.45 2.95
N ASP A 10 30.99 3.60 3.86
CA ASP A 10 31.33 2.18 3.90
C ASP A 10 30.28 1.30 3.20
N MET A 11 29.17 1.89 2.72
CA MET A 11 28.10 1.17 2.03
C MET A 11 28.48 0.76 0.60
N GLU A 12 27.89 -0.34 0.13
CA GLU A 12 27.96 -0.77 -1.27
C GLU A 12 27.38 0.29 -2.20
N LYS A 13 27.85 0.31 -3.46
CA LYS A 13 27.48 1.37 -4.42
C LYS A 13 25.96 1.47 -4.65
N SER A 14 25.28 0.33 -4.78
CA SER A 14 23.83 0.27 -4.95
C SER A 14 23.09 0.87 -3.75
N ASP A 15 23.56 0.60 -2.55
CA ASP A 15 22.98 1.14 -1.31
C ASP A 15 23.27 2.63 -1.14
N LYS A 16 24.46 3.09 -1.52
CA LYS A 16 24.80 4.51 -1.56
C LYS A 16 23.88 5.29 -2.50
N ASP A 17 23.61 4.73 -3.68
CA ASP A 17 22.75 5.35 -4.68
C ASP A 17 21.29 5.40 -4.19
N ARG A 18 20.80 4.32 -3.57
CA ARG A 18 19.48 4.28 -2.93
C ARG A 18 19.34 5.31 -1.80
N VAL A 19 20.34 5.42 -0.93
CA VAL A 19 20.32 6.42 0.16
C VAL A 19 20.38 7.85 -0.40
N ALA A 20 21.18 8.09 -1.44
CA ALA A 20 21.25 9.38 -2.11
C ALA A 20 19.89 9.78 -2.72
N ASP A 21 19.24 8.87 -3.44
CA ASP A 21 17.88 9.08 -3.98
C ASP A 21 16.88 9.41 -2.86
N GLN A 22 16.88 8.65 -1.76
CA GLN A 22 16.00 8.91 -0.62
C GLN A 22 16.21 10.29 -0.03
N ILE A 23 17.47 10.75 0.09
CA ILE A 23 17.79 12.08 0.58
C ILE A 23 17.27 13.15 -0.38
N GLU A 24 17.52 13.00 -1.68
CA GLU A 24 17.03 13.91 -2.71
C GLU A 24 15.50 14.04 -2.65
N ARG A 25 14.79 12.90 -2.65
CA ARG A 25 13.31 12.88 -2.53
C ARG A 25 12.83 13.56 -1.25
N SER A 26 13.55 13.38 -0.14
CA SER A 26 13.21 14.04 1.13
C SER A 26 13.39 15.57 1.08
N LEU A 27 14.37 16.06 0.32
CA LEU A 27 14.60 17.49 0.11
C LEU A 27 13.49 18.08 -0.77
N VAL A 28 13.16 17.42 -1.88
CA VAL A 28 12.05 17.83 -2.75
C VAL A 28 10.74 17.89 -1.96
N GLN A 29 10.46 16.87 -1.14
CA GLN A 29 9.29 16.85 -0.27
C GLN A 29 9.30 18.03 0.72
N LEU A 30 10.43 18.30 1.38
CA LEU A 30 10.55 19.43 2.30
C LEU A 30 10.26 20.76 1.60
N PHE A 31 10.86 21.00 0.44
CA PHE A 31 10.61 22.21 -0.34
C PHE A 31 9.14 22.34 -0.75
N TYR A 32 8.53 21.26 -1.23
CA TYR A 32 7.12 21.23 -1.55
C TYR A 32 6.24 21.60 -0.35
N GLU A 33 6.52 21.03 0.83
CA GLU A 33 5.79 21.33 2.05
C GLU A 33 5.96 22.78 2.51
N MET A 34 7.18 23.32 2.42
CA MET A 34 7.48 24.71 2.76
C MET A 34 6.75 25.69 1.84
N GLU A 35 6.80 25.46 0.53
CA GLU A 35 6.14 26.32 -0.45
C GLU A 35 4.62 26.18 -0.39
N THR A 36 4.11 24.97 -0.22
CA THR A 36 2.68 24.72 0.01
C THR A 36 2.18 25.47 1.24
N LYS A 37 2.95 25.53 2.32
CA LYS A 37 2.59 26.28 3.52
C LYS A 37 2.47 27.78 3.28
N LYS A 38 3.30 28.34 2.40
CA LYS A 38 3.24 29.77 2.03
C LYS A 38 2.05 30.06 1.12
N GLN A 39 1.82 29.20 0.12
CA GLN A 39 0.88 29.47 -0.96
C GLN A 39 -0.54 28.95 -0.67
N ASN A 40 -0.68 27.88 0.10
CA ASN A 40 -1.95 27.23 0.41
C ASN A 40 -2.03 26.82 1.89
N PRO A 41 -2.28 27.78 2.79
CA PRO A 41 -2.39 27.49 4.23
C PRO A 41 -3.57 26.58 4.58
N LEU A 42 -4.60 26.49 3.72
CA LEU A 42 -5.71 25.56 3.92
C LEU A 42 -5.27 24.11 3.74
N LEU A 43 -4.42 23.83 2.75
CA LEU A 43 -3.89 22.49 2.52
C LEU A 43 -3.04 22.02 3.70
N VAL A 44 -2.30 22.92 4.36
CA VAL A 44 -1.57 22.60 5.59
C VAL A 44 -2.53 22.19 6.71
N LYS A 45 -3.63 22.92 6.92
CA LYS A 45 -4.65 22.54 7.92
C LYS A 45 -5.25 21.16 7.64
N VAL A 46 -5.49 20.83 6.37
CA VAL A 46 -5.96 19.49 5.97
C VAL A 46 -4.90 18.43 6.29
N LYS A 47 -3.63 18.70 5.99
CA LYS A 47 -2.51 17.79 6.29
C LYS A 47 -2.35 17.56 7.80
N ASP A 48 -2.52 18.60 8.60
CA ASP A 48 -2.40 18.57 10.06
C ASP A 48 -3.64 17.96 10.76
N THR A 49 -4.65 17.51 9.99
CA THR A 49 -5.84 16.86 10.56
C THR A 49 -5.44 15.57 11.29
N PRO A 50 -5.92 15.35 12.53
CA PRO A 50 -5.62 14.14 13.28
C PRO A 50 -5.96 12.89 12.47
N ARG A 51 -4.99 11.98 12.38
CA ARG A 51 -5.11 10.72 11.63
C ARG A 51 -5.60 10.94 10.18
N GLY A 52 -5.19 12.03 9.54
CA GLY A 52 -5.62 12.44 8.20
C GLY A 52 -5.45 11.37 7.12
N ILE A 53 -4.38 10.56 7.19
CA ILE A 53 -4.16 9.42 6.29
C ILE A 53 -5.26 8.36 6.46
N THR A 54 -5.55 7.95 7.70
CA THR A 54 -6.61 6.98 8.01
C THR A 54 -7.96 7.47 7.48
N ARG A 55 -8.30 8.74 7.73
CA ARG A 55 -9.53 9.38 7.22
C ARG A 55 -9.62 9.30 5.70
N ARG A 56 -8.58 9.76 5.01
CA ARG A 56 -8.53 9.79 3.54
C ARG A 56 -8.60 8.39 2.94
N ARG A 57 -7.81 7.44 3.48
CA ARG A 57 -7.81 6.04 3.01
C ARG A 57 -9.16 5.37 3.22
N THR A 58 -9.81 5.59 4.36
CA THR A 58 -11.14 5.04 4.64
C THR A 58 -12.15 5.50 3.59
N VAL A 59 -12.15 6.79 3.23
CA VAL A 59 -13.02 7.30 2.15
C VAL A 59 -12.66 6.69 0.80
N LYS A 60 -11.36 6.69 0.45
CA LYS A 60 -10.89 6.14 -0.83
C LYS A 60 -11.32 4.67 -1.00
N PHE A 61 -11.05 3.82 -0.01
CA PHE A 61 -11.33 2.39 -0.12
C PHE A 61 -12.80 2.04 0.06
N ALA A 62 -13.62 2.94 0.61
CA ALA A 62 -15.08 2.74 0.63
C ALA A 62 -15.70 2.77 -0.77
N GLU A 63 -15.04 3.42 -1.74
CA GLU A 63 -15.51 3.53 -3.12
C GLU A 63 -15.14 2.31 -3.98
N ASP A 64 -14.25 1.44 -3.49
CA ASP A 64 -13.64 0.36 -4.27
C ASP A 64 -13.68 -0.98 -3.52
N THR A 65 -14.83 -1.28 -2.90
CA THR A 65 -15.02 -2.55 -2.16
C THR A 65 -15.37 -3.71 -3.08
N TRP A 66 -15.48 -3.48 -4.40
CA TRP A 66 -15.96 -4.46 -5.38
C TRP A 66 -14.84 -5.06 -6.27
N ASP A 67 -13.74 -4.34 -6.50
CA ASP A 67 -12.70 -4.68 -7.50
C ASP A 67 -11.35 -4.88 -6.80
N GLU A 68 -10.98 -4.01 -5.84
CA GLU A 68 -9.73 -4.08 -5.05
C GLU A 68 -9.82 -4.94 -3.76
N ASP A 69 -10.82 -5.83 -3.65
CA ASP A 69 -11.13 -6.61 -2.44
C ASP A 69 -11.59 -5.76 -1.24
N ILE A 70 -12.38 -6.34 -0.34
CA ILE A 70 -12.89 -5.65 0.86
C ILE A 70 -11.79 -5.43 1.92
N ILE A 71 -10.66 -6.12 1.79
CA ILE A 71 -9.58 -6.18 2.79
C ILE A 71 -8.98 -4.81 3.12
N PRO A 72 -8.59 -3.94 2.15
CA PRO A 72 -8.05 -2.62 2.47
C PRO A 72 -9.03 -1.73 3.21
N PHE A 73 -10.32 -1.81 2.84
CA PHE A 73 -11.37 -1.04 3.50
C PHE A 73 -11.63 -1.54 4.93
N ARG A 74 -11.75 -2.87 5.12
CA ARG A 74 -11.92 -3.47 6.44
C ARG A 74 -10.74 -3.14 7.35
N GLN A 75 -9.50 -3.18 6.83
CA GLN A 75 -8.31 -2.76 7.55
C GLN A 75 -8.36 -1.28 7.97
N CYS A 76 -8.90 -0.40 7.13
CA CYS A 76 -9.10 1.01 7.47
C CYS A 76 -10.13 1.19 8.57
N LEU A 77 -11.25 0.46 8.54
CA LEU A 77 -12.28 0.52 9.58
C LEU A 77 -11.76 0.01 10.93
N ILE A 78 -10.98 -1.08 10.94
CA ILE A 78 -10.32 -1.60 12.15
C ILE A 78 -9.37 -0.54 12.73
N ASN A 79 -8.57 0.10 11.88
CA ASN A 79 -7.66 1.17 12.33
C ASN A 79 -8.40 2.42 12.82
N LEU A 80 -9.58 2.70 12.25
CA LEU A 80 -10.44 3.80 12.66
C LEU A 80 -11.06 3.53 14.04
N GLU A 81 -11.50 2.30 14.33
CA GLU A 81 -11.94 1.92 15.67
C GLU A 81 -10.77 2.03 16.67
N ARG A 82 -9.64 1.39 16.36
CA ARG A 82 -8.47 1.31 17.27
C ARG A 82 -7.91 2.67 17.69
N HIS A 83 -8.03 3.68 16.84
CA HIS A 83 -7.49 5.02 17.08
C HIS A 83 -8.56 6.09 17.15
N TRP A 84 -9.80 5.71 17.45
CA TRP A 84 -10.94 6.62 17.43
C TRP A 84 -10.77 7.82 18.38
N ASP A 85 -10.18 7.59 19.55
CA ASP A 85 -9.86 8.61 20.55
C ASP A 85 -8.88 9.67 20.03
N GLU A 86 -7.96 9.27 19.16
CA GLU A 86 -7.00 10.18 18.52
C GLU A 86 -7.59 10.97 17.34
N MET A 87 -8.79 10.64 16.89
CA MET A 87 -9.42 11.30 15.74
C MET A 87 -9.91 12.72 16.09
N GLY A 88 -10.02 13.07 17.38
CA GLY A 88 -10.55 14.36 17.82
C GLY A 88 -12.07 14.48 17.74
N PHE A 89 -12.79 13.35 17.71
CA PHE A 89 -14.24 13.32 17.82
C PHE A 89 -14.69 13.37 19.28
N SER A 90 -15.80 14.05 19.57
CA SER A 90 -16.40 14.12 20.90
C SER A 90 -17.46 13.04 21.16
N VAL A 91 -17.68 12.16 20.19
CA VAL A 91 -18.68 11.09 20.25
C VAL A 91 -17.99 9.73 20.41
N PRO A 92 -18.63 8.74 21.04
CA PRO A 92 -18.09 7.38 21.12
C PRO A 92 -17.93 6.78 19.72
N CYS A 93 -17.05 5.79 19.60
CA CYS A 93 -16.85 5.10 18.33
C CYS A 93 -18.16 4.42 17.90
N PRO A 94 -18.64 4.62 16.66
CA PRO A 94 -19.91 4.04 16.22
C PRO A 94 -19.79 2.58 15.76
N ILE A 95 -18.57 2.06 15.63
CA ILE A 95 -18.29 0.72 15.14
C ILE A 95 -17.42 -0.02 16.15
N HIS A 96 -17.64 -1.33 16.25
CA HIS A 96 -16.84 -2.20 17.09
C HIS A 96 -16.63 -3.55 16.42
N PHE A 97 -15.37 -3.97 16.30
CA PHE A 97 -15.02 -5.29 15.78
C PHE A 97 -14.83 -6.27 16.94
N SER A 98 -15.44 -7.44 16.83
CA SER A 98 -15.18 -8.56 17.74
C SER A 98 -13.82 -9.19 17.46
N GLU A 99 -13.31 -9.98 18.40
CA GLU A 99 -12.09 -10.77 18.15
C GLU A 99 -12.28 -11.71 16.95
N GLU A 100 -13.47 -12.28 16.77
CA GLU A 100 -13.80 -13.13 15.62
C GLU A 100 -13.70 -12.37 14.30
N ASP A 101 -14.19 -11.13 14.24
CA ASP A 101 -14.08 -10.28 13.05
C ASP A 101 -12.62 -9.98 12.71
N ILE A 102 -11.79 -9.69 13.73
CA ILE A 102 -10.36 -9.43 13.55
C ILE A 102 -9.66 -10.69 13.05
N GLN A 103 -9.92 -11.85 13.64
CA GLN A 103 -9.34 -13.11 13.20
C GLN A 103 -9.79 -13.49 11.79
N SER A 104 -11.04 -13.22 11.42
CA SER A 104 -11.52 -13.42 10.04
C SER A 104 -10.80 -12.49 9.07
N HIS A 105 -10.66 -11.20 9.40
CA HIS A 105 -9.90 -10.25 8.58
C HIS A 105 -8.45 -10.69 8.37
N MET A 106 -7.79 -11.20 9.41
CA MET A 106 -6.41 -11.68 9.29
C MET A 106 -6.32 -12.87 8.34
N ARG A 107 -7.24 -13.85 8.45
CA ARG A 107 -7.30 -15.01 7.54
C ARG A 107 -7.64 -14.60 6.11
N ASP A 108 -8.62 -13.74 5.92
CA ASP A 108 -9.02 -13.28 4.58
C ASP A 108 -7.89 -12.46 3.93
N GLY A 109 -7.07 -11.78 4.73
CA GLY A 109 -5.87 -11.06 4.29
C GLY A 109 -4.61 -11.94 4.19
N GLU A 110 -4.66 -13.22 4.53
CA GLU A 110 -3.54 -14.15 4.30
C GLU A 110 -3.31 -14.23 2.78
N GLY A 111 -2.11 -13.84 2.34
CA GLY A 111 -1.77 -13.73 0.92
C GLY A 111 -1.80 -12.30 0.35
N TRP A 112 -2.35 -11.32 1.07
CA TRP A 112 -2.31 -9.92 0.61
C TRP A 112 -0.87 -9.39 0.49
N ASN A 113 -0.02 -9.71 1.48
CA ASN A 113 1.39 -9.36 1.44
C ASN A 113 2.12 -10.13 0.32
N ASP A 114 1.81 -11.41 0.13
CA ASP A 114 2.42 -12.21 -0.94
C ASP A 114 2.05 -11.65 -2.32
N GLN A 115 0.82 -11.18 -2.49
CA GLN A 115 0.39 -10.49 -3.71
C GLN A 115 1.13 -9.15 -3.90
N ALA A 116 1.34 -8.39 -2.82
CA ALA A 116 2.12 -7.16 -2.88
C ALA A 116 3.58 -7.44 -3.27
N ASP A 117 4.23 -8.42 -2.62
CA ASP A 117 5.60 -8.83 -2.88
C ASP A 117 5.77 -9.38 -4.31
N PHE A 118 4.79 -10.14 -4.80
CA PHE A 118 4.75 -10.59 -6.20
C PHE A 118 4.81 -9.40 -7.17
N TRP A 119 3.94 -8.40 -6.96
CA TRP A 119 3.89 -7.23 -7.82
C TRP A 119 5.14 -6.35 -7.70
N ASP A 120 5.70 -6.22 -6.51
CA ASP A 120 6.95 -5.49 -6.30
C ASP A 120 8.13 -6.21 -7.00
N GLY A 121 8.11 -7.55 -7.06
CA GLY A 121 9.05 -8.35 -7.85
C GLY A 121 8.94 -8.17 -9.36
N LEU A 122 7.80 -7.66 -9.86
CA LEU A 122 7.58 -7.35 -11.27
C LEU A 122 7.86 -5.89 -11.63
N GLU A 123 8.26 -5.06 -10.66
CA GLU A 123 8.53 -3.64 -10.90
C GLU A 123 9.55 -3.44 -12.03
N GLY A 124 9.20 -2.59 -13.00
CA GLY A 124 10.01 -2.34 -14.20
C GLY A 124 9.80 -3.33 -15.36
N PHE A 125 9.12 -4.44 -15.13
CA PHE A 125 8.69 -5.38 -16.18
C PHE A 125 7.20 -5.26 -16.49
N VAL A 126 6.34 -5.40 -15.46
CA VAL A 126 4.89 -5.23 -15.57
C VAL A 126 4.41 -4.42 -14.37
N ALA A 127 3.70 -3.33 -14.64
CA ALA A 127 3.10 -2.50 -13.61
C ALA A 127 1.87 -3.19 -12.98
N ARG A 128 1.50 -2.76 -11.78
CA ARG A 128 0.39 -3.34 -11.01
C ARG A 128 -0.97 -3.26 -11.70
N ASP A 129 -1.15 -2.33 -12.62
CA ASP A 129 -2.34 -2.18 -13.46
C ASP A 129 -2.31 -3.05 -14.72
N GLY A 130 -1.29 -3.91 -14.86
CA GLY A 130 -1.07 -4.76 -16.01
C GLY A 130 -0.37 -4.07 -17.19
N TRP A 131 0.05 -2.80 -17.04
CA TRP A 131 0.78 -2.12 -18.10
C TRP A 131 2.20 -2.69 -18.28
N THR A 132 2.63 -2.85 -19.53
CA THR A 132 4.00 -3.25 -19.90
C THR A 132 4.42 -2.57 -21.19
N SER A 133 5.72 -2.53 -21.50
CA SER A 133 6.21 -1.88 -22.72
C SER A 133 5.97 -2.74 -23.95
N ASN A 134 6.03 -2.15 -25.15
CA ASN A 134 5.84 -2.93 -26.38
C ASN A 134 6.93 -4.00 -26.56
N GLU A 135 8.15 -3.70 -26.11
CA GLU A 135 9.31 -4.58 -26.19
C GLU A 135 9.20 -5.80 -25.27
N THR A 136 8.51 -5.65 -24.13
CA THR A 136 8.36 -6.69 -23.11
C THR A 136 7.00 -7.39 -23.15
N TYR A 137 6.09 -6.92 -24.02
CA TYR A 137 4.71 -7.40 -24.12
C TYR A 137 4.60 -8.92 -24.31
N GLU A 138 5.32 -9.49 -25.30
CA GLU A 138 5.23 -10.93 -25.60
C GLU A 138 5.77 -11.79 -24.45
N GLU A 139 6.83 -11.34 -23.77
CA GLU A 139 7.37 -12.03 -22.60
C GLU A 139 6.41 -11.98 -21.42
N ALA A 140 5.80 -10.82 -21.16
CA ALA A 140 4.79 -10.65 -20.12
C ALA A 140 3.58 -11.56 -20.38
N LEU A 141 3.08 -11.59 -21.62
CA LEU A 141 1.95 -12.43 -22.02
C LEU A 141 2.23 -13.91 -21.79
N LYS A 142 3.42 -14.37 -22.17
CA LYS A 142 3.84 -15.76 -21.96
C LYS A 142 3.96 -16.10 -20.47
N MET A 143 4.53 -15.22 -19.66
CA MET A 143 4.64 -15.41 -18.20
C MET A 143 3.27 -15.55 -17.56
N PHE A 144 2.35 -14.61 -17.82
CA PHE A 144 1.00 -14.64 -17.24
C PHE A 144 0.14 -15.80 -17.77
N ALA A 145 0.36 -16.24 -19.02
CA ALA A 145 -0.27 -17.45 -19.53
C ALA A 145 0.18 -18.70 -18.75
N GLY A 146 1.48 -18.82 -18.46
CA GLY A 146 2.02 -19.91 -17.65
C GLY A 146 1.49 -19.90 -16.21
N LEU A 147 1.51 -18.73 -15.56
CA LEU A 147 0.94 -18.58 -14.21
C LEU A 147 -0.55 -18.98 -14.17
N ARG A 148 -1.32 -18.65 -15.20
CA ARG A 148 -2.72 -19.05 -15.33
C ARG A 148 -2.86 -20.57 -15.47
N GLU A 149 -2.03 -21.21 -16.27
CA GLU A 149 -2.06 -22.68 -16.44
C GLU A 149 -1.72 -23.39 -15.12
N GLU A 150 -0.63 -22.99 -14.45
CA GLU A 150 -0.23 -23.54 -13.15
C GLU A 150 -1.33 -23.36 -12.09
N GLY A 151 -1.94 -22.18 -12.03
CA GLY A 151 -3.04 -21.91 -11.09
C GLY A 151 -4.28 -22.78 -11.36
N LEU A 152 -4.63 -23.00 -12.64
CA LEU A 152 -5.75 -23.89 -13.01
C LEU A 152 -5.47 -25.35 -12.66
N GLU A 153 -4.24 -25.84 -12.84
CA GLU A 153 -3.85 -27.20 -12.47
C GLU A 153 -3.92 -27.43 -10.95
N GLN A 154 -3.51 -26.44 -10.14
CA GLN A 154 -3.60 -26.52 -8.69
C GLN A 154 -5.05 -26.60 -8.21
N MET A 155 -5.95 -25.76 -8.75
CA MET A 155 -7.37 -25.80 -8.39
C MET A 155 -8.07 -27.09 -8.80
N ALA A 156 -7.73 -27.66 -9.97
CA ALA A 156 -8.27 -28.94 -10.41
C ALA A 156 -7.83 -30.12 -9.52
N GLY A 157 -6.68 -30.01 -8.84
CA GLY A 157 -6.19 -30.99 -7.87
C GLY A 157 -6.93 -30.96 -6.52
N GLU A 158 -7.53 -29.83 -6.15
CA GLU A 158 -8.23 -29.63 -4.88
C GLU A 158 -9.71 -30.09 -4.93
N GLU A 159 -10.34 -30.11 -6.11
CA GLU A 159 -11.71 -30.64 -6.31
C GLU A 159 -11.85 -32.16 -6.01
N GLY A 160 -10.74 -32.88 -5.82
CA GLY A 160 -10.73 -34.31 -5.48
C GLY A 160 -10.76 -34.66 -3.99
N ARG A 161 -10.95 -33.68 -3.08
CA ARG A 161 -10.78 -33.88 -1.63
C ARG A 161 -11.96 -33.44 -0.75
N PHE A 162 -13.18 -33.51 -1.28
CA PHE A 162 -14.42 -33.46 -0.51
C PHE A 162 -14.99 -34.87 -0.27
#